data_AF-A0A1V2JA60-F1
#
_entry.id   AF-A0A1V2JA60-F1
#
_cell.length_a   1.000
_cell.length_b   1.000
_cell.length_c   1.000
_cell.angle_alpha   90.00
_cell.angle_beta   90.00
_cell.angle_gamma   90.00
#
_symmetry.space_group_name_H-M   'P 1'
#
loop_
_entity.id
_entity.type
_entity.pdbx_description
1 polymer ?
#
loop_
_entity_poly.entity_id
_entity_poly.type
_entity_poly.pdbx_seq_one_letter_code
_entity_poly.pdbx_strand_id
1 'polypeptide(L)'
;MTALISLGPVAATGAPTLTVTGGLHQGSSLVLDQPVYTLGADLAADLVLSDPGIAGLHLRLRFEGGQVAVEALGGDVLIAGNVRIPQGNGHRARLPVQLRIGTAGVSLAMPGGAEKPVPAPRRLTPWIVATALLFICAGALAFRSEAPLLPTTAVADVAPLKKPSREQAKAWLEQQLQAAQLDTVKVSNSNGQLSATGTFEQSQKPQWLAVQRAFDQRYGQQIVLNPRVTARADAAAPRVRFQAVWFGPHPYVINDSGKRLYPGAALADNWVLERIENNQVILARGEERFTFTL
;
A
#
# COMPACT_ATOMS: atom_id res chain seq x y z
N MET A 1 18.96 49.48 21.95
CA MET A 1 19.58 48.35 21.23
C MET A 1 18.53 47.26 21.12
N THR A 2 17.84 47.18 19.98
CA THR A 2 16.85 46.12 19.71
C THR A 2 16.95 45.81 18.22
N ALA A 3 17.60 44.69 17.88
CA ALA A 3 17.72 44.24 16.49
C ALA A 3 16.53 43.35 16.15
N LEU A 4 15.61 43.90 15.35
CA LEU A 4 14.59 43.17 14.61
C LEU A 4 15.30 42.42 13.46
N ILE A 5 15.43 41.10 13.56
CA ILE A 5 15.87 40.30 12.42
C ILE A 5 14.65 40.01 11.56
N SER A 6 14.53 40.81 10.50
CA SER A 6 13.67 40.58 9.35
C SER A 6 14.07 39.28 8.66
N LEU A 7 13.26 38.23 8.79
CA LEU A 7 13.34 37.07 7.89
C LEU A 7 12.62 37.44 6.60
N GLY A 8 13.41 37.74 5.57
CA GLY A 8 12.92 37.97 4.22
C GLY A 8 12.23 36.73 3.62
N PRO A 9 11.59 36.88 2.45
CA PRO A 9 10.86 35.80 1.81
C PRO A 9 11.82 34.65 1.49
N VAL A 10 11.54 33.47 2.02
CA VAL A 10 12.23 32.23 1.65
C VAL A 10 12.01 32.03 0.16
N ALA A 11 13.09 32.13 -0.62
CA ALA A 11 13.10 31.84 -2.04
C ALA A 11 12.44 30.47 -2.30
N ALA A 12 11.57 30.40 -3.30
CA ALA A 12 10.79 29.23 -3.69
C ALA A 12 11.69 27.99 -3.81
N THR A 13 11.80 27.22 -2.73
CA THR A 13 12.51 25.96 -2.69
C THR A 13 11.47 24.92 -3.08
N GLY A 14 11.62 24.31 -4.26
CA GLY A 14 10.63 23.36 -4.76
C GLY A 14 10.39 22.19 -3.82
N ALA A 15 9.23 21.56 -3.92
CA ALA A 15 8.84 20.42 -3.08
C ALA A 15 9.83 19.24 -3.20
N PRO A 16 10.31 18.65 -2.08
CA PRO A 16 11.21 17.51 -2.13
C PRO A 16 10.56 16.31 -2.83
N THR A 17 11.36 15.49 -3.48
CA THR A 17 10.92 14.26 -4.12
C THR A 17 11.38 13.07 -3.30
N LEU A 18 10.43 12.18 -2.97
CA LEU A 18 10.71 10.86 -2.45
C LEU A 18 10.83 9.86 -3.61
N THR A 19 11.90 9.10 -3.65
CA THR A 19 12.09 8.00 -4.60
C THR A 19 12.39 6.71 -3.86
N VAL A 20 11.63 5.66 -4.13
CA VAL A 20 11.88 4.33 -3.57
C VAL A 20 13.01 3.68 -4.36
N THR A 21 14.16 3.48 -3.73
CA THR A 21 15.39 2.97 -4.34
C THR A 21 15.55 1.46 -4.20
N GLY A 22 14.81 0.82 -3.31
CA GLY A 22 14.82 -0.63 -3.11
C GLY A 22 13.59 -1.12 -2.35
N GLY A 23 13.33 -2.42 -2.45
CA GLY A 23 12.11 -3.02 -1.93
C GLY A 23 11.07 -3.26 -3.02
N LEU A 24 9.86 -3.61 -2.58
CA LEU A 24 8.74 -4.01 -3.43
C LEU A 24 8.28 -2.89 -4.34
N HIS A 25 8.38 -1.64 -3.88
CA HIS A 25 7.95 -0.44 -4.58
C HIS A 25 9.07 0.29 -5.34
N GLN A 26 10.20 -0.38 -5.60
CA GLN A 26 11.37 0.21 -6.25
C GLN A 26 11.03 0.92 -7.57
N GLY A 27 11.55 2.14 -7.74
CA GLY A 27 11.32 2.98 -8.92
C GLY A 27 10.13 3.93 -8.77
N SER A 28 9.32 3.78 -7.73
CA SER A 28 8.25 4.75 -7.41
C SER A 28 8.85 6.10 -7.02
N SER A 29 8.24 7.19 -7.49
CA SER A 29 8.67 8.55 -7.14
C SER A 29 7.46 9.45 -6.90
N LEU A 30 7.50 10.25 -5.85
CA LEU A 30 6.41 11.12 -5.42
C LEU A 30 6.97 12.49 -4.98
N VAL A 31 6.34 13.55 -5.45
CA VAL A 31 6.61 14.92 -4.98
C VAL A 31 5.87 15.13 -3.65
N LEU A 32 6.59 15.65 -2.65
CA LEU A 32 6.10 15.87 -1.30
C LEU A 32 5.76 17.36 -1.11
N ASP A 33 4.49 17.71 -1.31
CA ASP A 33 3.94 19.06 -1.27
C ASP A 33 3.48 19.54 0.13
N GLN A 34 3.47 18.66 1.12
CA GLN A 34 3.11 18.97 2.51
C GLN A 34 4.34 19.08 3.43
N PRO A 35 4.26 19.86 4.52
CA PRO A 35 5.38 20.01 5.45
C PRO A 35 5.64 18.75 6.29
N VAL A 36 4.63 17.89 6.46
CA VAL A 36 4.69 16.67 7.27
C VAL A 36 4.10 15.51 6.48
N TYR A 37 4.78 14.37 6.52
CA TYR A 37 4.28 13.11 6.00
C TYR A 37 4.51 11.99 7.01
N THR A 38 3.55 11.10 7.10
CA THR A 38 3.67 9.83 7.80
C THR A 38 3.88 8.71 6.79
N LEU A 39 4.73 7.74 7.14
CA LEU A 39 5.03 6.59 6.29
C LEU A 39 4.89 5.30 7.09
N GLY A 40 4.21 4.32 6.51
CA GLY A 40 4.07 2.99 7.11
C GLY A 40 3.32 2.01 6.22
N ALA A 41 3.03 0.82 6.75
CA ALA A 41 2.28 -0.21 6.04
C ALA A 41 0.76 -0.02 6.15
N ASP A 42 0.30 0.90 7.00
CA ASP A 42 -1.12 1.16 7.23
C ASP A 42 -1.62 2.35 6.43
N LEU A 43 -2.88 2.33 6.00
CA LEU A 43 -3.55 3.41 5.27
C LEU A 43 -3.76 4.69 6.09
N ALA A 44 -3.57 4.62 7.41
CA ALA A 44 -3.55 5.83 8.23
C ALA A 44 -2.29 6.68 7.98
N ALA A 45 -1.28 6.12 7.32
CA ALA A 45 -0.11 6.85 6.89
C ALA A 45 -0.35 7.56 5.55
N ASP A 46 0.23 8.75 5.38
CA ASP A 46 0.16 9.52 4.14
C ASP A 46 0.87 8.79 2.99
N LEU A 47 1.92 8.03 3.31
CA LEU A 47 2.73 7.26 2.38
C LEU A 47 2.71 5.78 2.78
N VAL A 48 2.11 4.95 1.94
CA VAL A 48 1.90 3.54 2.25
C VAL A 48 2.94 2.68 1.54
N LEU A 49 3.74 1.94 2.33
CA LEU A 49 4.72 0.96 1.84
C LEU A 49 4.48 -0.40 2.51
N SER A 50 4.13 -1.41 1.72
CA SER A 50 3.81 -2.76 2.20
C SER A 50 5.03 -3.69 2.35
N ASP A 51 6.24 -3.14 2.30
CA ASP A 51 7.48 -3.90 2.39
C ASP A 51 7.63 -4.65 3.73
N PRO A 52 8.26 -5.85 3.73
CA PRO A 52 8.56 -6.58 4.95
C PRO A 52 9.35 -5.74 5.98
N GLY A 53 8.95 -5.86 7.24
CA GLY A 53 9.57 -5.13 8.35
C GLY A 53 9.12 -3.67 8.48
N ILE A 54 8.14 -3.21 7.71
CA ILE A 54 7.51 -1.90 7.90
C ILE A 54 6.30 -2.01 8.84
N ALA A 55 6.35 -1.35 10.00
CA ALA A 55 5.21 -1.18 10.90
C ALA A 55 4.07 -0.35 10.30
N GLY A 56 2.86 -0.47 10.87
CA GLY A 56 1.66 0.23 10.38
C GLY A 56 1.86 1.75 10.25
N LEU A 57 2.41 2.39 11.28
CA LEU A 57 2.94 3.75 11.22
C LEU A 57 4.43 3.67 11.59
N HIS A 58 5.31 3.72 10.60
CA HIS A 58 6.73 3.45 10.80
C HIS A 58 7.52 4.71 11.16
N LEU A 59 7.31 5.80 10.44
CA LEU A 59 8.03 7.05 10.66
C LEU A 59 7.20 8.29 10.31
N ARG A 60 7.67 9.43 10.77
CA ARG A 60 7.19 10.77 10.37
C ARG A 60 8.34 11.58 9.80
N LEU A 61 8.11 12.20 8.65
CA LEU A 61 8.98 13.16 8.00
C LEU A 61 8.44 14.56 8.25
N ARG A 62 9.31 15.50 8.60
CA ARG A 62 9.00 16.93 8.66
C ARG A 62 10.04 17.72 7.90
N PHE A 63 9.61 18.42 6.86
CA PHE A 63 10.49 19.18 5.98
C PHE A 63 10.59 20.63 6.45
N GLU A 64 11.82 21.16 6.44
CA GLU A 64 12.10 22.55 6.80
C GLU A 64 13.30 23.04 5.96
N GLY A 65 13.01 23.82 4.91
CA GLY A 65 14.02 24.22 3.93
C GLY A 65 14.69 23.00 3.26
N GLY A 66 16.02 22.97 3.22
CA GLY A 66 16.80 21.83 2.70
C GLY A 66 17.06 20.71 3.71
N GLN A 67 16.29 20.66 4.81
CA GLN A 67 16.44 19.65 5.85
C GLN A 67 15.16 18.85 6.04
N VAL A 68 15.33 17.63 6.54
CA VAL A 68 14.24 16.76 6.96
C VAL A 68 14.52 16.28 8.38
N ALA A 69 13.52 16.41 9.25
CA ALA A 69 13.48 15.69 10.52
C ALA A 69 12.75 14.37 10.29
N VAL A 70 13.43 13.27 10.61
CA VAL A 70 12.93 11.90 10.51
C VAL A 70 12.72 11.40 11.94
N GLU A 71 11.48 11.04 12.26
CA GLU A 71 11.11 10.48 13.56
C GLU A 71 10.69 9.03 13.40
N ALA A 72 11.40 8.13 14.07
CA ALA A 72 11.13 6.71 14.09
C ALA A 72 9.97 6.42 15.06
N LEU A 73 8.84 5.93 14.58
CA LEU A 73 7.61 5.74 15.37
C LEU A 73 7.33 4.26 15.67
N GLY A 74 7.34 3.43 14.64
CA GLY A 74 6.95 2.02 14.71
C GLY A 74 8.11 1.04 14.52
N GLY A 75 9.32 1.54 14.27
CA GLY A 75 10.52 0.75 14.07
C GLY A 75 11.71 1.63 13.80
N ASP A 76 12.89 1.02 13.78
CA ASP A 76 14.14 1.76 13.57
C ASP A 76 14.31 2.19 12.12
N VAL A 77 14.89 3.38 11.93
CA VAL A 77 15.21 3.92 10.62
C VAL A 77 16.71 4.06 10.48
N LEU A 78 17.27 3.62 9.36
CA LEU A 78 18.68 3.80 9.05
C LEU A 78 18.85 4.95 8.06
N ILE A 79 19.73 5.90 8.38
CA ILE A 79 20.10 7.02 7.53
C ILE A 79 21.50 6.78 6.97
N ALA A 80 21.66 7.04 5.66
CA ALA A 80 22.94 6.94 4.93
C ALA A 80 23.67 5.59 5.13
N GLY A 81 22.93 4.53 5.49
CA GLY A 81 23.44 3.19 5.73
C GLY A 81 24.16 2.96 7.07
N ASN A 82 24.40 3.99 7.89
CA ASN A 82 25.23 3.87 9.10
C ASN A 82 24.62 4.52 10.35
N VAL A 83 23.74 5.51 10.23
CA VAL A 83 23.11 6.17 11.38
C VAL A 83 21.78 5.48 11.68
N ARG A 84 21.69 4.75 12.78
CA ARG A 84 20.44 4.14 13.27
C ARG A 84 19.70 5.13 14.15
N ILE A 85 18.45 5.40 13.81
CA ILE A 85 17.47 6.11 14.62
C ILE A 85 16.61 5.05 15.31
N PRO A 86 16.78 4.81 16.62
CA PRO A 86 15.94 3.87 17.34
C PRO A 86 14.49 4.37 17.38
N GLN A 87 13.53 3.45 17.41
CA GLN A 87 12.13 3.76 17.66
C GLN A 87 11.96 4.74 18.84
N GLY A 88 11.10 5.73 18.69
CA GLY A 88 10.84 6.80 19.66
C GLY A 88 11.79 8.00 19.56
N ASN A 89 12.79 7.96 18.66
CA ASN A 89 13.76 9.04 18.50
C ASN A 89 13.62 9.76 17.15
N GLY A 90 14.12 10.98 17.11
CA GLY A 90 14.18 11.81 15.90
C GLY A 90 15.62 12.14 15.49
N HIS A 91 15.86 12.30 14.20
CA HIS A 91 17.12 12.77 13.65
C HIS A 91 16.87 13.78 12.54
N ARG A 92 17.67 14.84 12.50
CA ARG A 92 17.58 15.89 11.48
C ARG A 92 18.75 15.75 10.51
N ALA A 93 18.45 15.58 9.24
CA ALA A 93 19.43 15.43 8.17
C ALA A 93 19.24 16.50 7.09
N ARG A 94 20.32 16.81 6.34
CA ARG A 94 20.24 17.62 5.12
C ARG A 94 19.86 16.74 3.94
N LEU A 95 19.13 17.31 2.99
CA LEU A 95 18.83 16.67 1.70
C LEU A 95 20.01 16.88 0.72
N PRO A 96 20.31 15.91 -0.16
CA PRO A 96 19.65 14.61 -0.29
C PRO A 96 20.02 13.65 0.84
N VAL A 97 19.10 12.76 1.21
CA VAL A 97 19.34 11.72 2.22
C VAL A 97 18.73 10.40 1.80
N GLN A 98 19.46 9.31 2.02
CA GLN A 98 18.96 7.95 1.86
C GLN A 98 18.52 7.40 3.22
N LEU A 99 17.33 6.81 3.23
CA LEU A 99 16.72 6.14 4.36
C LEU A 99 16.55 4.65 4.02
N ARG A 100 16.69 3.80 5.02
CA ARG A 100 16.29 2.40 4.95
C ARG A 100 15.29 2.10 6.07
N ILE A 101 14.15 1.54 5.69
CA ILE A 101 12.96 1.35 6.51
C ILE A 101 12.51 -0.10 6.32
N GLY A 102 12.73 -0.96 7.32
CA GLY A 102 12.60 -2.41 7.11
C GLY A 102 13.49 -2.89 5.95
N THR A 103 12.88 -3.49 4.92
CA THR A 103 13.58 -3.87 3.67
C THR A 103 13.55 -2.80 2.58
N ALA A 104 12.79 -1.71 2.73
CA ALA A 104 12.65 -0.67 1.73
C ALA A 104 13.80 0.35 1.79
N GLY A 105 14.32 0.73 0.62
CA GLY A 105 15.24 1.85 0.45
C GLY A 105 14.50 3.06 -0.10
N VAL A 106 14.72 4.23 0.48
CA VAL A 106 14.07 5.49 0.09
C VAL A 106 15.11 6.60 -0.01
N SER A 107 15.04 7.41 -1.04
CA SER A 107 15.86 8.61 -1.23
C SER A 107 14.96 9.85 -1.21
N LEU A 108 15.34 10.85 -0.43
CA LEU A 108 14.70 12.16 -0.38
C LEU A 108 15.67 13.18 -0.97
N ALA A 109 15.24 13.97 -1.95
CA ALA A 109 16.07 14.99 -2.58
C ALA A 109 15.26 16.24 -2.93
N MET A 110 15.91 17.41 -2.92
CA MET A 110 15.30 18.64 -3.43
C MET A 110 15.33 18.65 -4.97
N PRO A 111 14.34 19.27 -5.64
CA PRO A 111 14.37 19.44 -7.08
C PRO A 111 15.61 20.24 -7.50
N GLY A 112 16.43 19.68 -8.40
CA GLY A 112 17.71 20.25 -8.83
C GLY A 112 18.94 19.75 -8.05
N GLY A 113 18.75 18.99 -6.96
CA GLY A 113 19.82 18.33 -6.20
C GLY A 113 20.17 16.95 -6.76
N ALA A 114 20.45 16.84 -8.06
CA ALA A 114 21.05 15.63 -8.61
C ALA A 114 22.49 15.53 -8.09
N GLU A 115 22.71 14.75 -7.05
CA GLU A 115 24.04 14.34 -6.64
C GLU A 115 24.72 13.65 -7.82
N LYS A 116 25.92 14.13 -8.21
CA LYS A 116 26.75 13.47 -9.22
C LYS A 116 26.86 11.99 -8.84
N PRO A 117 26.72 11.05 -9.79
CA PRO A 117 26.81 9.64 -9.47
C PRO A 117 28.10 9.37 -8.71
N VAL A 118 28.00 8.92 -7.46
CA VAL A 118 29.14 8.34 -6.75
C VAL A 118 29.67 7.24 -7.68
N PRO A 119 30.93 7.32 -8.15
CA PRO A 119 31.47 6.28 -8.99
C PRO A 119 31.43 5.00 -8.17
N ALA A 120 30.60 4.04 -8.59
CA ALA A 120 30.68 2.68 -8.12
C ALA A 120 32.16 2.27 -8.22
N PRO A 121 32.77 1.63 -7.20
CA PRO A 121 34.12 1.13 -7.34
C PRO A 121 34.11 0.17 -8.51
N ARG A 122 34.74 0.59 -9.62
CA ARG A 122 35.05 -0.27 -10.75
C ARG A 122 35.88 -1.41 -10.18
N ARG A 123 35.26 -2.56 -9.97
CA ARG A 123 36.00 -3.81 -9.87
C ARG A 123 36.66 -3.99 -11.22
N LEU A 124 37.96 -3.71 -11.27
CA LEU A 124 38.83 -4.05 -12.37
C LEU A 124 38.70 -5.55 -12.63
N THR A 125 38.12 -5.86 -13.78
CA THR A 125 38.14 -7.17 -14.44
C THR A 125 39.59 -7.61 -14.62
N PRO A 126 40.05 -8.77 -14.11
CA PRO A 126 41.31 -9.34 -14.57
C PRO A 126 41.01 -10.27 -15.75
N TRP A 127 41.06 -9.69 -16.96
CA TRP A 127 41.11 -10.39 -18.24
C TRP A 127 42.47 -11.08 -18.45
N ILE A 128 42.93 -11.91 -17.49
CA ILE A 128 44.23 -12.62 -17.57
C ILE A 128 44.10 -14.14 -17.28
N VAL A 129 42.90 -14.71 -17.15
CA VAL A 129 42.74 -16.18 -16.98
C VAL A 129 42.19 -16.89 -18.24
N ALA A 130 41.78 -16.15 -19.27
CA ALA A 130 41.16 -16.74 -20.48
C ALA A 130 42.16 -17.11 -21.61
N THR A 131 43.44 -16.78 -21.52
CA THR A 131 44.46 -17.17 -22.51
C THR A 131 45.20 -18.48 -22.17
N ALA A 132 44.95 -19.10 -21.01
CA ALA A 132 45.58 -20.35 -20.60
C ALA A 132 44.70 -21.62 -20.78
N LEU A 133 43.46 -21.48 -21.26
CA LEU A 133 42.51 -22.60 -21.43
C LEU A 133 42.12 -22.86 -22.90
N LEU A 134 42.90 -22.32 -23.85
CA LEU A 134 42.77 -22.56 -25.30
C LEU A 134 43.78 -23.62 -25.82
N PHE A 135 44.49 -24.33 -24.95
CA PHE A 135 45.50 -25.35 -25.33
C PHE A 135 45.28 -26.74 -24.71
N ILE A 136 44.06 -27.05 -24.22
CA ILE A 136 43.72 -28.36 -23.60
C ILE A 136 42.50 -29.01 -24.30
N CYS A 137 42.32 -28.83 -25.61
CA CYS A 137 41.26 -29.51 -26.38
C CYS A 137 41.74 -30.12 -27.71
N ALA A 138 43.02 -30.49 -27.79
CA ALA A 138 43.52 -31.33 -28.87
C ALA A 138 43.96 -32.69 -28.30
N GLY A 139 43.13 -33.71 -28.52
CA GLY A 139 43.55 -35.10 -28.40
C GLY A 139 42.81 -35.92 -27.35
N ALA A 140 41.55 -36.27 -27.60
CA ALA A 140 41.01 -37.56 -27.17
C ALA A 140 39.67 -37.84 -27.87
N LEU A 141 39.75 -38.66 -28.91
CA LEU A 141 38.81 -39.77 -29.19
C LEU A 141 37.39 -39.33 -29.59
N ALA A 142 37.04 -39.25 -30.88
CA ALA A 142 36.96 -40.39 -31.81
C ALA A 142 36.27 -41.61 -31.17
N PHE A 143 34.96 -41.50 -30.92
CA PHE A 143 34.05 -42.64 -31.00
C PHE A 143 32.73 -42.20 -31.64
N ARG A 144 32.57 -42.60 -32.90
CA ARG A 144 31.28 -42.69 -33.57
C ARG A 144 30.41 -43.70 -32.82
N SER A 145 29.14 -43.38 -32.65
CA SER A 145 28.09 -44.39 -32.67
C SER A 145 26.82 -43.80 -33.30
N GLU A 146 26.35 -44.52 -34.31
CA GLU A 146 25.09 -44.48 -35.06
C GLU A 146 23.92 -43.71 -34.43
N ALA A 147 23.24 -42.92 -35.27
CA ALA A 147 21.86 -42.52 -35.04
C ALA A 147 20.90 -43.69 -35.37
N PRO A 148 19.78 -43.82 -34.63
CA PRO A 148 18.52 -44.13 -35.29
C PRO A 148 17.46 -43.03 -35.12
N LEU A 149 16.69 -42.90 -36.19
CA LEU A 149 15.68 -41.91 -36.56
C LEU A 149 14.38 -41.91 -35.70
N LEU A 150 13.86 -40.68 -35.47
CA LEU A 150 12.46 -40.23 -35.20
C LEU A 150 11.92 -40.19 -33.76
N PRO A 151 11.00 -39.26 -33.40
CA PRO A 151 10.34 -38.23 -34.22
C PRO A 151 10.65 -36.78 -33.79
N THR A 152 10.60 -35.86 -34.76
CA THR A 152 10.46 -34.42 -34.53
C THR A 152 9.19 -34.16 -33.72
N THR A 153 9.33 -34.05 -32.41
CA THR A 153 8.41 -33.23 -31.62
C THR A 153 8.81 -31.81 -31.91
N ALA A 154 7.93 -31.10 -32.63
CA ALA A 154 8.02 -29.65 -32.76
C ALA A 154 8.29 -29.09 -31.36
N VAL A 155 9.46 -28.46 -31.19
CA VAL A 155 9.71 -27.60 -30.06
C VAL A 155 8.68 -26.50 -30.20
N ALA A 156 7.55 -26.66 -29.52
CA ALA A 156 6.57 -25.60 -29.38
C ALA A 156 7.36 -24.40 -28.89
N ASP A 157 7.30 -23.33 -29.68
CA ASP A 157 7.78 -22.00 -29.31
C ASP A 157 7.38 -21.77 -27.86
N VAL A 158 8.36 -21.82 -26.95
CA VAL A 158 8.13 -21.42 -25.57
C VAL A 158 8.01 -19.91 -25.65
N ALA A 159 6.78 -19.45 -25.91
CA ALA A 159 6.43 -18.05 -25.91
C ALA A 159 7.07 -17.41 -24.68
N PRO A 160 7.84 -16.32 -24.84
CA PRO A 160 8.52 -15.68 -23.72
C PRO A 160 7.45 -15.35 -22.68
N LEU A 161 7.70 -15.77 -21.43
CA LEU A 161 6.82 -15.53 -20.29
C LEU A 161 6.32 -14.08 -20.34
N LYS A 162 5.07 -13.89 -20.78
CA LYS A 162 4.48 -12.56 -20.94
C LYS A 162 4.51 -11.90 -19.56
N LYS A 163 5.31 -10.85 -19.40
CA LYS A 163 5.23 -9.97 -18.23
C LYS A 163 3.76 -9.59 -18.04
N PRO A 164 3.20 -9.72 -16.84
CA PRO A 164 1.78 -9.46 -16.63
C PRO A 164 1.44 -8.06 -17.12
N SER A 165 0.41 -7.95 -17.96
CA SER A 165 0.00 -6.66 -18.49
C SER A 165 -0.72 -5.86 -17.40
N ARG A 166 -0.69 -4.52 -17.51
CA ARG A 166 -1.45 -3.65 -16.58
C ARG A 166 -2.95 -3.96 -16.59
N GLU A 167 -3.48 -4.44 -17.71
CA GLU A 167 -4.87 -4.88 -17.83
C GLU A 167 -5.14 -6.14 -17.00
N GLN A 168 -4.22 -7.11 -17.01
CA GLN A 168 -4.33 -8.29 -16.15
C GLN A 168 -4.24 -7.92 -14.66
N ALA A 169 -3.34 -6.99 -14.30
CA ALA A 169 -3.24 -6.50 -12.93
C ALA A 169 -4.50 -5.74 -12.49
N LYS A 170 -5.09 -4.94 -13.38
CA LYS A 170 -6.37 -4.27 -13.16
C LYS A 170 -7.50 -5.27 -12.91
N ALA A 171 -7.68 -6.23 -13.82
CA ALA A 171 -8.74 -7.24 -13.72
C ALA A 171 -8.61 -8.08 -12.44
N TRP A 172 -7.38 -8.47 -12.09
CA TRP A 172 -7.11 -9.16 -10.84
C TRP A 172 -7.49 -8.31 -9.62
N LEU A 173 -7.14 -7.01 -9.61
CA LEU A 173 -7.45 -6.12 -8.51
C LEU A 173 -8.96 -5.92 -8.36
N GLU A 174 -9.68 -5.71 -9.47
CA GLU A 174 -11.15 -5.61 -9.47
C GLU A 174 -11.81 -6.87 -8.89
N GLN A 175 -11.32 -8.06 -9.26
CA GLN A 175 -11.80 -9.32 -8.71
C GLN A 175 -11.54 -9.44 -7.20
N GLN A 176 -10.37 -9.04 -6.72
CA GLN A 176 -10.04 -9.09 -5.29
C GLN A 176 -10.86 -8.08 -4.48
N LEU A 177 -11.13 -6.89 -5.01
CA LEU A 177 -12.00 -5.90 -4.37
C LEU A 177 -13.43 -6.41 -4.23
N GLN A 178 -13.96 -7.08 -5.27
CA GLN A 178 -15.28 -7.71 -5.21
C GLN A 178 -15.34 -8.81 -4.15
N ALA A 179 -14.32 -9.68 -4.10
CA ALA A 179 -14.23 -10.74 -3.10
C ALA A 179 -14.12 -10.19 -1.67
N ALA A 180 -13.51 -9.02 -1.51
CA ALA A 180 -13.37 -8.32 -0.24
C ALA A 180 -14.57 -7.40 0.11
N GLN A 181 -15.62 -7.36 -0.70
CA GLN A 181 -16.80 -6.49 -0.53
C GLN A 181 -16.45 -4.99 -0.47
N LEU A 182 -15.44 -4.58 -1.25
CA LEU A 182 -14.96 -3.20 -1.35
C LEU A 182 -15.54 -2.50 -2.60
N ASP A 183 -16.87 -2.60 -2.79
CA ASP A 183 -17.58 -2.21 -4.03
C ASP A 183 -17.47 -0.70 -4.37
N THR A 184 -17.20 0.12 -3.35
CA THR A 184 -17.03 1.57 -3.46
C THR A 184 -15.62 1.99 -3.93
N VAL A 185 -14.68 1.05 -4.00
CA VAL A 185 -13.32 1.31 -4.50
C VAL A 185 -13.25 0.97 -5.99
N LYS A 186 -12.95 1.99 -6.82
CA LYS A 186 -12.81 1.84 -8.27
C LYS A 186 -11.35 1.82 -8.68
N VAL A 187 -11.03 0.97 -9.66
CA VAL A 187 -9.69 0.85 -10.22
C VAL A 187 -9.63 1.54 -11.58
N SER A 188 -8.64 2.41 -11.76
CA SER A 188 -8.36 3.09 -13.03
C SER A 188 -6.90 2.88 -13.44
N ASN A 189 -6.65 2.87 -14.75
CA ASN A 189 -5.30 2.88 -15.30
C ASN A 189 -5.14 4.23 -16.02
N SER A 190 -4.32 5.11 -15.48
CA SER A 190 -4.06 6.43 -16.05
C SER A 190 -2.59 6.79 -15.93
N ASN A 191 -2.03 7.49 -16.93
CA ASN A 191 -0.64 7.97 -16.93
C ASN A 191 0.42 6.87 -16.66
N GLY A 192 0.14 5.62 -17.06
CA GLY A 192 1.04 4.49 -16.83
C GLY A 192 1.08 3.96 -15.41
N GLN A 193 0.19 4.42 -14.53
CA GLN A 193 0.04 3.97 -13.13
C GLN A 193 -1.36 3.38 -12.90
N LEU A 194 -1.42 2.34 -12.07
CA LEU A 194 -2.70 1.79 -11.61
C LEU A 194 -3.12 2.57 -10.36
N SER A 195 -4.36 3.07 -10.33
CA SER A 195 -4.87 3.86 -9.20
C SER A 195 -6.16 3.25 -8.68
N ALA A 196 -6.26 3.09 -7.36
CA ALA A 196 -7.50 2.70 -6.68
C ALA A 196 -8.08 3.91 -5.96
N THR A 197 -9.30 4.30 -6.28
CA THR A 197 -9.96 5.51 -5.74
C THR A 197 -11.29 5.15 -5.13
N GLY A 198 -11.59 5.67 -3.94
CA GLY A 198 -12.90 5.47 -3.32
C GLY A 198 -12.84 5.60 -1.81
N THR A 199 -13.87 5.07 -1.16
CA THR A 199 -13.97 5.03 0.30
C THR A 199 -14.32 3.61 0.73
N PHE A 200 -13.92 3.20 1.93
CA PHE A 200 -14.34 1.93 2.54
C PHE A 200 -14.53 2.13 4.03
N GLU A 201 -15.28 1.25 4.70
CA GLU A 201 -15.57 1.37 6.13
C GLU A 201 -14.37 1.02 7.01
N GLN A 202 -14.25 1.61 8.19
CA GLN A 202 -13.12 1.40 9.09
C GLN A 202 -12.90 -0.08 9.43
N SER A 203 -13.98 -0.84 9.57
CA SER A 203 -14.00 -2.29 9.76
C SER A 203 -13.49 -3.10 8.57
N GLN A 204 -13.55 -2.55 7.35
CA GLN A 204 -13.08 -3.17 6.10
C GLN A 204 -11.58 -2.90 5.83
N LYS A 205 -10.94 -2.11 6.69
CA LYS A 205 -9.54 -1.73 6.56
C LYS A 205 -8.58 -2.93 6.49
N PRO A 206 -8.69 -3.98 7.33
CA PRO A 206 -7.82 -5.16 7.22
C PRO A 206 -7.92 -5.87 5.86
N GLN A 207 -9.12 -5.92 5.28
CA GLN A 207 -9.39 -6.53 3.98
C GLN A 207 -8.70 -5.74 2.87
N TRP A 208 -8.84 -4.41 2.88
CA TRP A 208 -8.11 -3.56 1.93
C TRP A 208 -6.59 -3.77 2.03
N LEU A 209 -6.03 -3.76 3.25
CA LEU A 209 -4.59 -3.97 3.44
C LEU A 209 -4.12 -5.33 2.94
N ALA A 210 -4.94 -6.37 3.09
CA ALA A 210 -4.65 -7.69 2.55
C ALA A 210 -4.64 -7.69 1.01
N VAL A 211 -5.61 -7.02 0.38
CA VAL A 211 -5.68 -6.88 -1.09
C VAL A 211 -4.48 -6.11 -1.62
N GLN A 212 -4.13 -4.98 -1.01
CA GLN A 212 -2.97 -4.18 -1.39
C GLN A 212 -1.68 -4.99 -1.24
N ARG A 213 -1.49 -5.69 -0.12
CA ARG A 213 -0.30 -6.54 0.08
C ARG A 213 -0.21 -7.66 -0.95
N ALA A 214 -1.32 -8.30 -1.28
CA ALA A 214 -1.37 -9.34 -2.30
C ALA A 214 -1.08 -8.77 -3.71
N PHE A 215 -1.55 -7.55 -4.00
CA PHE A 215 -1.21 -6.84 -5.24
C PHE A 215 0.29 -6.58 -5.31
N ASP A 216 0.85 -6.00 -4.25
CA ASP A 216 2.24 -5.61 -4.20
C ASP A 216 3.15 -6.84 -4.36
N GLN A 217 2.85 -7.94 -3.66
CA GLN A 217 3.61 -9.19 -3.79
C GLN A 217 3.61 -9.76 -5.22
N ARG A 218 2.51 -9.59 -5.95
CA ARG A 218 2.32 -10.16 -7.29
C ARG A 218 2.83 -9.24 -8.40
N TYR A 219 2.68 -7.93 -8.24
CA TYR A 219 2.87 -6.94 -9.30
C TYR A 219 3.79 -5.78 -8.93
N GLY A 220 4.10 -5.56 -7.64
CA GLY A 220 4.77 -4.36 -7.13
C GLY A 220 6.13 -4.05 -7.79
N GLN A 221 6.86 -5.06 -8.24
CA GLN A 221 8.15 -4.87 -8.94
C GLN A 221 8.02 -4.23 -10.33
N GLN A 222 6.84 -4.30 -10.96
CA GLN A 222 6.63 -3.86 -12.35
C GLN A 222 5.51 -2.83 -12.48
N ILE A 223 4.53 -2.86 -11.57
CA ILE A 223 3.33 -2.04 -11.61
C ILE A 223 3.13 -1.46 -10.22
N VAL A 224 3.24 -0.14 -10.13
CA VAL A 224 2.96 0.61 -8.91
C VAL A 224 1.46 0.86 -8.81
N LEU A 225 0.88 0.51 -7.66
CA LEU A 225 -0.47 0.88 -7.27
C LEU A 225 -0.43 2.20 -6.50
N ASN A 226 -1.23 3.17 -6.91
CA ASN A 226 -1.44 4.42 -6.20
C ASN A 226 -2.79 4.36 -5.46
N PRO A 227 -2.79 4.05 -4.15
CA PRO A 227 -4.01 4.00 -3.36
C PRO A 227 -4.47 5.42 -2.98
N ARG A 228 -5.63 5.81 -3.49
CA ARG A 228 -6.36 7.04 -3.13
C ARG A 228 -7.69 6.67 -2.50
N VAL A 229 -7.62 5.79 -1.51
CA VAL A 229 -8.77 5.27 -0.78
C VAL A 229 -8.81 5.88 0.61
N THR A 230 -9.99 6.25 1.09
CA THR A 230 -10.18 6.84 2.41
C THR A 230 -11.04 5.94 3.30
N ALA A 231 -10.60 5.70 4.53
CA ALA A 231 -11.40 5.01 5.53
C ALA A 231 -12.48 5.96 6.06
N ARG A 232 -13.76 5.57 5.94
CA ARG A 232 -14.90 6.26 6.56
C ARG A 232 -15.26 5.55 7.86
N ALA A 233 -15.84 6.28 8.82
CA ALA A 233 -16.43 5.65 10.00
C ALA A 233 -17.44 4.58 9.57
N ASP A 234 -17.48 3.47 10.30
CA ASP A 234 -18.47 2.42 10.06
C ASP A 234 -19.87 3.02 10.15
N ALA A 235 -20.76 2.64 9.22
CA ALA A 235 -22.18 2.90 9.41
C ALA A 235 -22.57 2.29 10.76
N ALA A 236 -23.18 3.06 11.65
CA ALA A 236 -23.38 2.60 13.02
C ALA A 236 -24.42 1.50 13.01
N ALA A 237 -23.99 0.24 13.05
CA ALA A 237 -24.92 -0.87 13.16
C ALA A 237 -25.76 -0.70 14.44
N PRO A 238 -27.08 -0.86 14.37
CA PRO A 238 -27.94 -0.73 15.53
C PRO A 238 -27.55 -1.78 16.57
N ARG A 239 -27.14 -1.34 17.76
CA ARG A 239 -26.75 -2.20 18.89
C ARG A 239 -27.98 -2.71 19.63
N VAL A 240 -28.91 -3.32 18.92
CA VAL A 240 -30.17 -3.82 19.47
C VAL A 240 -30.14 -5.33 19.62
N ARG A 241 -30.80 -5.83 20.65
CA ARG A 241 -31.07 -7.27 20.83
C ARG A 241 -32.57 -7.44 21.01
N PHE A 242 -33.18 -8.21 20.11
CA PHE A 242 -34.57 -8.61 20.22
C PHE A 242 -34.63 -10.05 20.70
N GLN A 243 -35.36 -10.29 21.80
CA GLN A 243 -35.61 -11.63 22.31
C GLN A 243 -36.65 -12.36 21.47
N ALA A 244 -37.67 -11.63 21.00
CA ALA A 244 -38.75 -12.18 20.19
C ALA A 244 -39.30 -11.11 19.25
N VAL A 245 -39.85 -11.56 18.12
CA VAL A 245 -40.51 -10.72 17.13
C VAL A 245 -41.87 -11.34 16.80
N TRP A 246 -42.90 -10.50 16.82
CA TRP A 246 -44.27 -10.90 16.53
C TRP A 246 -44.75 -10.19 15.26
N PHE A 247 -45.21 -10.96 14.27
CA PHE A 247 -45.62 -10.47 12.94
C PHE A 247 -47.14 -10.38 12.73
N GLY A 248 -47.94 -10.47 13.80
CA GLY A 248 -49.40 -10.41 13.69
C GLY A 248 -49.94 -9.03 13.28
N PRO A 249 -51.27 -8.82 13.33
CA PRO A 249 -51.94 -7.57 12.93
C PRO A 249 -51.41 -6.31 13.61
N HIS A 250 -50.84 -6.46 14.81
CA HIS A 250 -50.11 -5.42 15.53
C HIS A 250 -48.71 -5.93 15.84
N PRO A 251 -47.76 -5.75 14.91
CA PRO A 251 -46.44 -6.34 15.07
C PRO A 251 -45.64 -5.59 16.15
N TYR A 252 -44.82 -6.33 16.88
CA TYR A 252 -43.97 -5.79 17.93
C TYR A 252 -42.72 -6.65 18.13
N VAL A 253 -41.70 -6.07 18.75
CA VAL A 253 -40.50 -6.78 19.22
C VAL A 253 -40.44 -6.75 20.74
N ILE A 254 -39.78 -7.73 21.33
CA ILE A 254 -39.44 -7.75 22.76
C ILE A 254 -37.94 -7.49 22.87
N ASN A 255 -37.54 -6.44 23.60
CA ASN A 255 -36.12 -6.13 23.82
C ASN A 255 -35.49 -7.03 24.90
N ASP A 256 -34.20 -6.84 25.17
CA ASP A 256 -33.45 -7.52 26.22
C ASP A 256 -34.03 -7.35 27.64
N SER A 257 -34.74 -6.26 27.91
CA SER A 257 -35.44 -6.01 29.18
C SER A 257 -36.83 -6.67 29.26
N GLY A 258 -37.26 -7.42 28.25
CA GLY A 258 -38.60 -8.01 28.18
C GLY A 258 -39.73 -7.02 27.84
N LYS A 259 -39.40 -5.76 27.52
CA LYS A 259 -40.37 -4.72 27.15
C LYS A 259 -40.78 -4.89 25.68
N ARG A 260 -42.09 -4.75 25.43
CA ARG A 260 -42.67 -4.70 24.08
C ARG A 260 -42.42 -3.33 23.44
N LEU A 261 -41.90 -3.33 22.22
CA LEU A 261 -41.65 -2.15 21.41
C LEU A 261 -42.39 -2.29 20.09
N TYR A 262 -43.09 -1.23 19.70
CA TYR A 262 -43.90 -1.14 18.48
C TYR A 262 -43.21 -0.23 17.45
N PRO A 263 -43.55 -0.34 16.15
CA PRO A 263 -43.13 0.65 15.15
C PRO A 263 -43.31 2.09 15.65
N GLY A 264 -42.27 2.92 15.48
CA GLY A 264 -42.11 4.25 16.04
C GLY A 264 -41.34 4.30 17.37
N ALA A 265 -41.04 3.16 18.01
CA ALA A 265 -40.29 3.15 19.27
C ALA A 265 -38.82 3.57 19.07
N ALA A 266 -38.35 4.48 19.93
CA ALA A 266 -36.95 4.86 20.00
C ALA A 266 -36.10 3.75 20.63
N LEU A 267 -34.92 3.54 20.06
CA LEU A 267 -33.89 2.58 20.44
C LEU A 267 -32.60 3.32 20.79
N ALA A 268 -31.56 2.58 21.19
CA ALA A 268 -30.25 3.14 21.43
C ALA A 268 -29.67 3.81 20.17
N ASP A 269 -28.73 4.74 20.37
CA ASP A 269 -28.00 5.45 19.30
C ASP A 269 -28.89 6.17 18.28
N ASN A 270 -30.06 6.66 18.74
CA ASN A 270 -31.09 7.35 17.94
C ASN A 270 -31.70 6.50 16.81
N TRP A 271 -31.59 5.17 16.90
CA TRP A 271 -32.33 4.28 16.03
C TRP A 271 -33.82 4.28 16.41
N VAL A 272 -34.68 4.09 15.42
CA VAL A 272 -36.12 3.94 15.61
C VAL A 272 -36.56 2.66 14.93
N LEU A 273 -37.44 1.90 15.58
CA LEU A 273 -38.12 0.78 14.94
C LEU A 273 -39.07 1.31 13.86
N GLU A 274 -38.69 1.28 12.59
CA GLU A 274 -39.47 1.88 11.50
C GLU A 274 -40.68 0.99 11.16
N ARG A 275 -40.44 -0.29 10.90
CA ARG A 275 -41.50 -1.26 10.56
C ARG A 275 -41.08 -2.71 10.80
N ILE A 276 -42.08 -3.58 10.90
CA ILE A 276 -41.94 -5.03 11.02
C ILE A 276 -42.87 -5.64 9.99
N GLU A 277 -42.32 -6.22 8.94
CA GLU A 277 -43.07 -6.77 7.80
C GLU A 277 -42.23 -7.82 7.08
N ASN A 278 -42.85 -8.70 6.30
CA ASN A 278 -42.14 -9.63 5.41
C ASN A 278 -41.02 -10.44 6.10
N ASN A 279 -41.24 -10.89 7.34
CA ASN A 279 -40.25 -11.60 8.16
C ASN A 279 -38.98 -10.78 8.47
N GLN A 280 -39.07 -9.46 8.41
CA GLN A 280 -37.98 -8.52 8.63
C GLN A 280 -38.34 -7.48 9.68
N VAL A 281 -37.31 -7.02 10.41
CA VAL A 281 -37.39 -5.86 11.29
C VAL A 281 -36.52 -4.77 10.72
N ILE A 282 -37.12 -3.62 10.44
CA ILE A 282 -36.46 -2.50 9.77
C ILE A 282 -36.32 -1.36 10.76
N LEU A 283 -35.08 -0.94 10.97
CA LEU A 283 -34.72 0.18 11.83
C LEU A 283 -34.28 1.35 10.97
N ALA A 284 -34.57 2.57 11.44
CA ALA A 284 -34.17 3.79 10.77
C ALA A 284 -33.41 4.73 11.71
N ARG A 285 -32.43 5.45 11.16
CA ARG A 285 -31.72 6.55 11.80
C ARG A 285 -31.48 7.66 10.78
N GLY A 286 -32.37 8.64 10.74
CA GLY A 286 -32.40 9.62 9.65
C GLY A 286 -32.76 8.92 8.33
N GLU A 287 -31.88 9.02 7.32
CA GLU A 287 -32.05 8.33 6.03
C GLU A 287 -31.48 6.91 6.02
N GLU A 288 -30.67 6.55 7.01
CA GLU A 288 -30.07 5.22 7.12
C GLU A 288 -31.14 4.20 7.55
N ARG A 289 -31.16 3.06 6.86
CA ARG A 289 -32.03 1.93 7.20
C ARG A 289 -31.20 0.68 7.41
N PHE A 290 -31.54 -0.07 8.44
CA PHE A 290 -30.92 -1.34 8.75
C PHE A 290 -32.00 -2.42 8.87
N THR A 291 -31.81 -3.52 8.16
CA THR A 291 -32.78 -4.62 8.12
C THR A 291 -32.22 -5.83 8.82
N PHE A 292 -32.95 -6.34 9.81
CA PHE A 292 -32.74 -7.66 10.37
C PHE A 292 -33.64 -8.66 9.64
N THR A 293 -33.03 -9.66 9.02
CA THR A 293 -33.74 -10.84 8.52
C THR A 293 -33.79 -11.88 9.62
N LEU A 294 -34.99 -12.41 9.90
CA LEU A 294 -35.27 -13.38 10.97
C LEU A 294 -35.56 -14.77 10.41
#